data_AF-A0A3B9QF84-F1
#
_entry.id   AF-A0A3B9QF84-F1
#
_cell.length_a   1.000
_cell.length_b   1.000
_cell.length_c   1.000
_cell.angle_alpha   90.00
_cell.angle_beta   90.00
_cell.angle_gamma   90.00
#
_symmetry.space_group_name_H-M   'P 1'
#
loop_
_entity.id
_entity.type
_entity.pdbx_description
1 polymer ?
#
loop_
_entity_poly.entity_id
_entity_poly.type
_entity_poly.pdbx_seq_one_letter_code
_entity_poly.pdbx_strand_id
1 'polypeptide(L)'
;YIAIQFDYGAAGDLQFVVDKGWIDVINSRYIVGLDGLSLPLLLLSLVVVPLCLIYSWNHIPDPGNPKAFFVLLLILSTGMNGSFVAQDMILFFVFFEIV
;
A
#
# COMPACT_ATOMS: atom_id res chain seq x y z
N TYR A 1 2.88 13.91 -6.41
CA TYR A 1 4.32 14.25 -6.51
C TYR A 1 5.18 13.02 -6.84
N ILE A 2 4.94 11.88 -6.19
CA ILE A 2 5.69 10.63 -6.42
C ILE A 2 5.80 10.25 -7.91
N ALA A 3 4.68 10.19 -8.65
CA ALA A 3 4.70 9.85 -10.07
C ALA A 3 5.48 10.85 -10.96
N ILE A 4 5.53 12.12 -10.58
CA ILE A 4 6.20 13.15 -11.39
C ILE A 4 7.71 13.13 -11.16
N GLN A 5 8.13 12.72 -9.95
CA GLN A 5 9.54 12.65 -9.56
C GLN A 5 10.19 11.30 -9.81
N PHE A 6 9.41 10.30 -10.22
CA PHE A 6 9.95 8.97 -10.51
C PHE A 6 10.80 9.04 -11.79
N ASP A 7 12.04 8.57 -11.71
CA ASP A 7 12.91 8.48 -12.87
C ASP A 7 12.53 7.24 -13.70
N TYR A 8 11.80 7.47 -14.80
CA TYR A 8 11.40 6.41 -15.72
C TYR A 8 12.55 5.81 -16.53
N GLY A 9 13.70 6.50 -16.62
CA GLY A 9 14.91 5.97 -17.26
C GLY A 9 15.65 4.95 -16.40
N ALA A 10 15.49 5.02 -15.08
CA ALA A 10 16.02 4.09 -14.10
C ALA A 10 14.91 3.27 -13.41
N ALA A 11 13.88 2.86 -14.17
CA ALA A 11 12.73 2.13 -13.64
C ALA A 11 13.06 0.72 -13.10
N GLY A 12 14.23 0.18 -13.45
CA GLY A 12 14.74 -1.09 -12.90
C GLY A 12 15.36 -0.95 -11.51
N ASP A 13 15.67 0.28 -11.09
CA ASP A 13 16.23 0.57 -9.78
C ASP A 13 15.13 0.92 -8.78
N LEU A 14 15.39 0.59 -7.52
CA LEU A 14 14.52 0.93 -6.40
C LEU A 14 14.67 2.41 -6.04
N GLN A 15 13.58 3.16 -6.12
CA GLN A 15 13.49 4.59 -5.83
C GLN A 15 12.67 4.84 -4.56
N PHE A 16 12.82 6.03 -3.96
CA PHE A 16 12.13 6.42 -2.72
C PHE A 16 12.30 5.38 -1.59
N VAL A 17 13.50 4.81 -1.47
CA VAL A 17 13.80 3.72 -0.55
C VAL A 17 13.88 4.20 0.88
N VAL A 18 13.19 3.51 1.78
CA VAL A 18 13.42 3.57 3.21
C VAL A 18 13.87 2.19 3.65
N ASP A 19 15.04 2.15 4.26
CA ASP A 19 15.66 0.92 4.73
C ASP A 19 16.09 1.10 6.19
N LYS A 20 15.42 0.37 7.08
CA LYS A 20 15.71 0.36 8.52
C LYS A 20 15.66 -1.07 9.06
N GLY A 21 16.47 -1.36 10.08
CA GLY A 21 16.35 -2.62 10.82
C GLY A 21 14.98 -2.71 11.51
N TRP A 22 14.30 -3.84 11.36
CA TRP A 22 12.99 -4.06 11.97
C TRP A 22 13.01 -5.16 13.02
N ILE A 23 13.45 -6.37 12.63
CA ILE A 23 13.54 -7.53 13.53
C ILE A 23 14.91 -8.19 13.36
N ASP A 24 15.84 -7.85 14.25
CA ASP A 24 17.23 -8.30 14.18
C ASP A 24 17.36 -9.83 14.31
N VAL A 25 16.47 -10.49 15.06
CA VAL A 25 16.51 -11.94 15.32
C VAL A 25 16.38 -12.77 14.04
N ILE A 26 15.58 -12.30 13.08
CA ILE A 26 15.34 -12.98 11.79
C ILE A 26 16.00 -12.24 10.63
N ASN A 27 16.85 -11.25 10.91
CA ASN A 27 17.44 -10.34 9.92
C ASN A 27 16.40 -9.67 8.99
N SER A 28 15.17 -9.43 9.47
CA SER A 28 14.14 -8.76 8.67
C SER A 28 14.32 -7.24 8.73
N ARG A 29 14.25 -6.63 7.57
CA ARG A 29 14.44 -5.19 7.39
C ARG A 29 13.15 -4.55 6.91
N TYR A 30 12.86 -3.37 7.42
CA TYR A 30 11.81 -2.52 6.89
C TYR A 30 12.33 -1.85 5.62
N ILE A 31 12.32 -2.60 4.51
CA ILE A 31 12.69 -2.11 3.19
C ILE A 31 11.40 -1.85 2.42
N VAL A 32 11.10 -0.57 2.24
CA VAL A 32 10.02 -0.11 1.36
C VAL A 32 10.61 0.76 0.26
N GLY A 33 10.11 0.60 -0.95
CA GLY A 33 10.55 1.39 -2.09
C GLY A 33 9.64 1.18 -3.29
N LEU A 34 9.90 1.97 -4.33
CA LEU A 34 9.14 1.95 -5.57
C LEU A 34 10.05 1.53 -6.72
N ASP A 35 9.60 0.56 -7.49
CA ASP A 35 10.17 0.14 -8.76
C ASP A 35 9.18 0.39 -9.91
N GLY A 36 9.56 0.07 -11.14
CA GLY A 36 8.72 0.25 -12.31
C GLY A 36 7.41 -0.56 -12.31
N LEU A 37 7.27 -1.60 -11.49
CA LEU A 37 6.06 -2.44 -11.40
C LEU A 37 5.14 -2.02 -10.26
N SER A 38 5.71 -1.67 -9.11
CA SER A 38 4.98 -1.23 -7.92
C SER A 38 4.42 0.17 -8.09
N LEU A 39 5.07 1.06 -8.86
CA LEU A 39 4.55 2.40 -9.17
C LEU A 39 3.14 2.36 -9.83
N PRO A 40 2.91 1.67 -10.97
CA PRO A 40 1.59 1.64 -11.59
C PRO A 40 0.53 0.96 -10.72
N LEU A 41 0.90 -0.09 -9.98
CA LEU A 41 -0.01 -0.78 -9.05
C LEU A 41 -0.46 0.15 -7.92
N LEU A 42 0.48 0.88 -7.32
CA LEU A 42 0.21 1.86 -6.27
C LEU A 42 -0.63 3.04 -6.79
N LEU A 43 -0.38 3.52 -8.01
CA LEU A 43 -1.20 4.58 -8.61
C LEU A 43 -2.63 4.12 -8.88
N LEU A 44 -2.80 2.87 -9.36
CA LEU A 44 -4.10 2.29 -9.59
C LEU A 44 -4.89 2.18 -8.29
N SER A 45 -4.31 1.63 -7.22
CA SER A 45 -4.96 1.52 -5.92
C SER A 45 -5.29 2.89 -5.32
N LEU A 46 -4.42 3.89 -5.49
CA LEU A 46 -4.69 5.27 -5.08
C LEU A 46 -5.85 5.93 -5.82
N VAL A 47 -6.23 5.47 -7.01
CA VAL A 47 -7.41 5.95 -7.74
C VAL A 47 -8.65 5.14 -7.37
N VAL A 48 -8.52 3.81 -7.29
CA VAL A 48 -9.63 2.89 -7.02
C VAL A 48 -10.19 3.08 -5.60
N VAL A 49 -9.33 3.20 -4.57
CA VAL A 49 -9.79 3.31 -3.18
C VAL A 49 -10.65 4.57 -2.95
N PRO A 50 -10.27 5.78 -3.42
CA PRO A 50 -11.15 6.94 -3.36
C PRO A 50 -12.46 6.77 -4.12
N LEU A 51 -12.46 6.12 -5.29
CA LEU A 51 -13.69 5.83 -6.02
C LEU A 51 -14.62 4.93 -5.21
N CYS A 52 -14.08 3.89 -4.57
CA CYS A 52 -14.83 3.03 -3.65
C CYS A 52 -15.39 3.83 -2.47
N LEU A 53 -14.60 4.72 -1.86
CA LEU A 53 -15.05 5.59 -0.77
C LEU A 53 -16.22 6.48 -1.17
N ILE A 54 -16.16 7.11 -2.35
CA ILE A 54 -17.22 7.97 -2.88
C ILE A 54 -18.49 7.16 -3.13
N TYR A 55 -18.36 5.98 -3.74
CA TYR A 55 -19.49 5.11 -4.01
C TYR A 55 -20.17 4.60 -2.72
N SER A 56 -19.36 4.16 -1.75
CA SER A 56 -19.86 3.61 -0.49
C SER A 56 -20.54 4.64 0.40
N TRP A 57 -20.30 5.94 0.22
CA TRP A 57 -20.92 7.01 1.03
C TRP A 57 -22.45 6.94 1.08
N ASN A 58 -23.07 6.54 -0.03
CA ASN A 58 -24.54 6.46 -0.16
C ASN A 58 -25.08 5.02 -0.15
N HIS A 59 -24.23 4.02 0.10
CA HIS A 59 -24.56 2.59 -0.05
C HIS A 59 -24.28 1.77 1.21
N ILE A 60 -24.52 2.32 2.39
CA ILE A 60 -24.30 1.61 3.66
C ILE A 60 -25.62 0.94 4.09
N PRO A 61 -25.70 -0.41 4.12
CA PRO A 61 -26.92 -1.11 4.51
C PRO A 61 -27.21 -0.96 6.02
N ASP A 62 -28.47 -0.70 6.38
CA ASP A 62 -28.94 -0.67 7.77
C ASP A 62 -28.89 -2.06 8.42
N PRO A 63 -28.50 -2.18 9.72
CA PRO A 63 -28.20 -1.14 10.71
C PRO A 63 -26.69 -0.78 10.77
N GLY A 64 -25.99 -0.84 9.64
CA GLY A 64 -24.54 -0.81 9.55
C GLY A 64 -23.86 0.36 10.26
N ASN A 65 -22.58 0.18 10.60
CA ASN A 65 -21.77 1.21 11.24
C ASN A 65 -20.81 1.84 10.21
N PRO A 66 -21.11 3.04 9.67
CA PRO A 66 -20.28 3.70 8.67
C PRO A 66 -18.84 3.89 9.14
N LYS A 67 -18.64 4.19 10.42
CA LYS A 67 -17.30 4.42 10.98
C LYS A 67 -16.46 3.15 10.93
N ALA A 68 -17.04 2.02 11.34
CA ALA A 68 -16.35 0.73 11.30
C ALA A 68 -16.01 0.33 9.86
N PHE A 69 -16.95 0.51 8.93
CA PHE A 69 -16.73 0.22 7.51
C PHE A 69 -15.56 1.03 6.93
N PHE A 70 -15.53 2.35 7.14
CA PHE A 70 -14.46 3.19 6.61
C PHE A 70 -13.11 2.92 7.26
N VAL A 71 -13.07 2.60 8.57
CA VAL A 71 -11.84 2.18 9.24
C VAL A 71 -11.29 0.90 8.62
N LEU A 72 -12.14 -0.12 8.42
CA LEU A 72 -11.74 -1.38 7.80
C LEU A 72 -11.26 -1.17 6.35
N LEU A 73 -11.94 -0.30 5.59
CA LEU A 73 -11.55 0.03 4.22
C LEU A 73 -10.19 0.75 4.15
N LEU A 74 -9.88 1.64 5.11
CA LEU A 74 -8.56 2.28 5.20
C LEU A 74 -7.47 1.29 5.61
N ILE A 75 -7.76 0.35 6.52
CA ILE A 75 -6.83 -0.73 6.89
C ILE A 75 -6.53 -1.61 5.68
N LEU A 76 -7.58 -2.06 4.98
CA LEU A 76 -7.47 -2.84 3.75
C LEU A 76 -6.63 -2.10 2.69
N SER A 77 -6.90 -0.81 2.49
CA SER A 77 -6.13 0.03 1.57
C SER A 77 -4.65 0.12 1.98
N THR A 78 -4.36 0.22 3.27
CA THR A 78 -3.00 0.27 3.78
C THR A 78 -2.27 -1.07 3.56
N GLY A 79 -2.93 -2.21 3.81
CA GLY A 79 -2.38 -3.55 3.56
C GLY A 79 -2.08 -3.79 2.07
N MET A 80 -3.02 -3.45 1.20
CA MET A 80 -2.84 -3.58 -0.25
C MET A 80 -1.69 -2.70 -0.77
N ASN A 81 -1.65 -1.41 -0.40
CA ASN A 81 -0.57 -0.53 -0.83
C ASN A 81 0.79 -0.92 -0.24
N GLY A 82 0.80 -1.40 1.02
CA GLY A 82 2.00 -1.91 1.69
C GLY A 82 2.60 -3.13 0.97
N SER A 83 1.75 -4.04 0.52
CA SER A 83 2.17 -5.23 -0.25
C SER A 83 2.86 -4.88 -1.57
N PHE A 84 2.53 -3.75 -2.20
CA PHE A 84 3.18 -3.32 -3.44
C PHE A 84 4.55 -2.68 -3.22
N VAL A 85 4.77 -2.03 -2.07
CA VAL A 85 6.01 -1.29 -1.81
C VAL A 85 7.02 -2.06 -0.97
N ALA A 86 6.62 -3.18 -0.36
CA ALA A 86 7.48 -4.01 0.46
C ALA A 86 8.51 -4.79 -0.38
N GLN A 87 9.79 -4.67 -0.02
CA GLN A 87 10.90 -5.37 -0.69
C GLN A 87 11.51 -6.50 0.15
N ASP A 88 11.12 -6.59 1.42
CA ASP A 88 11.46 -7.71 2.31
C ASP A 88 10.31 -8.73 2.33
N MET A 89 10.61 -10.03 2.23
CA MET A 89 9.57 -11.07 2.17
C MET A 89 8.70 -11.14 3.42
N ILE A 90 9.27 -10.91 4.61
CA ILE A 90 8.50 -10.93 5.86
C ILE A 90 7.62 -9.70 5.94
N LEU A 91 8.15 -8.55 5.54
CA LEU A 91 7.36 -7.32 5.48
C LEU A 91 6.20 -7.45 4.48
N PHE A 92 6.44 -8.02 3.31
CA PHE A 92 5.39 -8.33 2.33
C PHE A 92 4.32 -9.23 2.93
N PHE A 93 4.71 -10.32 3.58
CA PHE A 93 3.77 -11.25 4.20
C PHE A 93 2.87 -10.59 5.25
N VAL A 94 3.45 -9.69 6.07
CA VAL A 94 2.70 -8.93 7.08
C VAL A 94 1.65 -8.03 6.44
N PHE A 95 2.00 -7.32 5.35
CA PHE A 95 1.02 -6.50 4.63
C PHE A 95 -0.03 -7.34 3.90
N PHE A 96 0.36 -8.52 3.42
CA PHE A 96 -0.53 -9.43 2.72
C PHE A 96 -1.60 -10.02 3.66
N GLU A 97 -1.24 -10.41 4.88
CA GLU A 97 -2.17 -10.95 5.89
C GLU A 97 -3.11 -9.90 6.50
N ILE A 98 -2.83 -8.60 6.31
CA ILE A 98 -3.72 -7.51 6.75
C ILE A 98 -4.93 -7.35 5.82
N VAL A 99 -4.83 -7.83 4.58
CA VAL A 99 -5.87 -7.75 3.54
C VAL A 99 -6.90 -8.87 3.69
#